data_AF-A0AAN5DBI8-F1
#
_entry.id   AF-A0AAN5DBI8-F1
#
_cell.length_a   1.000
_cell.length_b   1.000
_cell.length_c   1.000
_cell.angle_alpha   90.00
_cell.angle_beta   90.00
_cell.angle_gamma   90.00
#
_symmetry.space_group_name_H-M   'P 1'
#
loop_
_entity.id
_entity.type
_entity.pdbx_description
1 polymer ?
#
loop_
_entity_poly.entity_id
_entity_poly.type
_entity_poly.pdbx_seq_one_letter_code
_entity_poly.pdbx_strand_id
1 'polypeptide(L)'
;MDDAFTFAERGDHSYEIPLLLVMAIVDEDVLTMKTFQAHLNLLQVRLSTFPQKYHLLQKYISRVLAPLFIDSKKLESSSRKDGQMKEVILNELCENEYKDCLQFGWSHFETVRNTHNATLTRRALSNLPRYVRTSIYMAGGKLGNQSDFDLLLRLFVIEEYGEEKERIFKGMVENNEKHNMYRLFDQLVEKIHLTGYELHNFLHSYLRRHAYKSNHYETYFAENRERFRSLKYPVEIQKALYISYAKASTVENLGKLENVTLEFYSSSNESWFRDEWSRQKSRIEMAFEWSHSFAPTIFTTLSSLVNDST
;
A
#
# COMPACT_ATOMS: atom_id res chain seq x y z
N MET A 1 -21.27 5.01 -8.46
CA MET A 1 -19.80 5.09 -8.59
C MET A 1 -19.20 3.73 -8.94
N ASP A 2 -19.44 2.71 -8.11
CA ASP A 2 -18.92 1.36 -8.33
C ASP A 2 -19.27 0.78 -9.72
N ASP A 3 -20.53 0.87 -10.13
CA ASP A 3 -20.97 0.44 -11.46
C ASP A 3 -20.26 1.18 -12.59
N ALA A 4 -20.03 2.49 -12.44
CA ALA A 4 -19.36 3.28 -13.46
C ALA A 4 -17.90 2.84 -13.63
N PHE A 5 -17.17 2.56 -12.54
CA PHE A 5 -15.83 1.98 -12.67
C PHE A 5 -15.90 0.57 -13.28
N THR A 6 -16.82 -0.27 -12.83
CA THR A 6 -16.97 -1.65 -13.34
C THR A 6 -17.25 -1.69 -14.85
N PHE A 7 -18.12 -0.83 -15.36
CA PHE A 7 -18.40 -0.72 -16.79
C PHE A 7 -17.21 -0.15 -17.57
N ALA A 8 -16.48 0.82 -17.01
CA ALA A 8 -15.24 1.32 -17.62
C ALA A 8 -14.15 0.23 -17.69
N GLU A 9 -14.00 -0.59 -16.64
CA GLU A 9 -13.06 -1.72 -16.58
C GLU A 9 -13.31 -2.78 -17.66
N ARG A 10 -14.58 -2.95 -18.05
CA ARG A 10 -15.00 -3.88 -19.11
C ARG A 10 -14.93 -3.27 -20.51
N GLY A 11 -14.70 -1.96 -20.59
CA GLY A 11 -14.71 -1.21 -21.85
C GLY A 11 -16.11 -0.86 -22.36
N ASP A 12 -17.15 -0.97 -21.52
CA ASP A 12 -18.52 -0.60 -21.88
C ASP A 12 -18.67 0.93 -22.00
N HIS A 13 -17.81 1.71 -21.32
CA HIS A 13 -17.69 3.15 -21.53
C HIS A 13 -16.31 3.71 -21.13
N SER A 14 -16.08 5.01 -21.39
CA SER A 14 -14.84 5.70 -21.06
C SER A 14 -14.62 5.85 -19.55
N TYR A 15 -13.34 5.85 -19.13
CA TYR A 15 -12.91 6.20 -17.76
C TYR A 15 -13.18 7.66 -17.39
N GLU A 16 -13.48 8.52 -18.36
CA GLU A 16 -13.91 9.89 -18.13
C GLU A 16 -15.15 9.98 -17.22
N ILE A 17 -16.14 9.12 -17.44
CA ILE A 17 -17.39 9.11 -16.66
C ILE A 17 -17.12 8.88 -15.16
N PRO A 18 -16.48 7.78 -14.73
CA PRO A 18 -16.26 7.52 -13.32
C PRO A 18 -15.28 8.53 -12.69
N LEU A 19 -14.28 9.02 -13.43
CA LEU A 19 -13.34 10.01 -12.91
C LEU A 19 -13.98 11.39 -12.69
N LEU A 20 -14.88 11.82 -13.57
CA LEU A 20 -15.69 13.03 -13.36
C LEU A 20 -16.70 12.84 -12.21
N LEU A 21 -17.32 11.66 -12.12
CA LEU A 21 -18.24 11.35 -11.04
C LEU A 21 -17.57 11.46 -9.67
N VAL A 22 -16.36 10.91 -9.50
CA VAL A 22 -15.58 11.07 -8.27
C VAL A 22 -15.40 12.54 -7.91
N MET A 23 -15.00 13.40 -8.87
CA MET A 23 -14.83 14.83 -8.60
C MET A 23 -16.11 15.52 -8.10
N ALA A 24 -17.29 14.98 -8.43
CA ALA A 24 -18.57 15.56 -8.05
C ALA A 24 -19.09 15.09 -6.68
N ILE A 25 -18.77 13.86 -6.25
CA ILE A 25 -19.45 13.23 -5.09
C ILE A 25 -18.52 12.60 -4.04
N VAL A 26 -17.19 12.67 -4.20
CA VAL A 26 -16.26 11.93 -3.32
C VAL A 26 -16.38 12.31 -1.84
N ASP A 27 -16.86 13.51 -1.53
CA ASP A 27 -16.97 14.07 -0.19
C ASP A 27 -18.35 13.84 0.47
N GLU A 28 -19.31 13.23 -0.23
CA GLU A 28 -20.67 13.02 0.29
C GLU A 28 -20.68 12.18 1.57
N ASP A 29 -19.99 11.04 1.57
CA ASP A 29 -19.88 10.17 2.73
C ASP A 29 -18.67 9.21 2.70
N VAL A 30 -18.47 8.52 3.83
CA VAL A 30 -17.36 7.57 4.03
C VAL A 30 -17.44 6.36 3.09
N LEU A 31 -18.64 5.91 2.72
CA LEU A 31 -18.81 4.76 1.82
C LEU A 31 -18.42 5.14 0.39
N THR A 32 -18.79 6.33 -0.07
CA THR A 32 -18.38 6.89 -1.36
C THR A 32 -16.87 7.03 -1.42
N MET A 33 -16.24 7.60 -0.38
CA MET A 33 -14.78 7.70 -0.29
C MET A 33 -14.08 6.33 -0.29
N LYS A 34 -14.63 5.32 0.41
CA LYS A 34 -14.07 3.96 0.41
C LYS A 34 -14.23 3.27 -0.95
N THR A 35 -15.32 3.53 -1.66
CA THR A 35 -15.53 3.03 -3.02
C THR A 35 -14.51 3.64 -3.96
N PHE A 36 -14.29 4.95 -3.87
CA PHE A 36 -13.21 5.62 -4.61
C PHE A 36 -11.84 5.03 -4.26
N GLN A 37 -11.52 4.84 -2.99
CA GLN A 37 -10.26 4.24 -2.55
C GLN A 37 -10.04 2.83 -3.13
N ALA A 38 -11.08 1.99 -3.17
CA ALA A 38 -10.98 0.64 -3.74
C ALA A 38 -10.62 0.66 -5.24
N HIS A 39 -11.29 1.51 -6.02
CA HIS A 39 -11.01 1.69 -7.45
C HIS A 39 -9.68 2.39 -7.71
N LEU A 40 -9.32 3.35 -6.86
CA LEU A 40 -8.02 4.01 -6.91
C LEU A 40 -6.89 3.01 -6.69
N ASN A 41 -7.01 2.11 -5.71
CA ASN A 41 -6.01 1.06 -5.47
C ASN A 41 -5.80 0.17 -6.69
N LEU A 42 -6.88 -0.18 -7.39
CA LEU A 42 -6.79 -0.95 -8.62
C LEU A 42 -6.04 -0.16 -9.71
N LEU A 43 -6.43 1.10 -9.94
CA LEU A 43 -5.78 1.97 -10.92
C LEU A 43 -4.29 2.18 -10.61
N GLN A 44 -3.93 2.42 -9.35
CA GLN A 44 -2.54 2.58 -8.92
C GLN A 44 -1.71 1.34 -9.26
N VAL A 45 -2.23 0.14 -8.96
CA VAL A 45 -1.55 -1.12 -9.30
C VAL A 45 -1.44 -1.31 -10.80
N ARG A 46 -2.51 -1.10 -11.57
CA ARG A 46 -2.50 -1.35 -13.01
C ARG A 46 -1.65 -0.36 -13.80
N LEU A 47 -1.73 0.92 -13.44
CA LEU A 47 -1.02 2.00 -14.12
C LEU A 47 0.44 2.15 -13.67
N SER A 48 0.85 1.46 -12.59
CA SER A 48 2.23 1.41 -12.12
C SER A 48 3.25 0.96 -13.18
N THR A 49 2.79 0.15 -14.13
CA THR A 49 3.57 -0.34 -15.28
C THR A 49 3.99 0.78 -16.26
N PHE A 50 3.44 1.99 -16.11
CA PHE A 50 3.76 3.18 -16.89
C PHE A 50 4.31 4.32 -16.00
N PRO A 51 5.49 4.15 -15.38
CA PRO A 51 6.03 5.08 -14.38
C PRO A 51 6.14 6.53 -14.88
N GLN A 52 6.46 6.72 -16.16
CA GLN A 52 6.59 8.02 -16.80
C GLN A 52 5.30 8.85 -16.84
N LYS A 53 4.13 8.20 -16.81
CA LYS A 53 2.81 8.87 -16.81
C LYS A 53 2.10 8.80 -15.46
N TYR A 54 2.64 8.04 -14.51
CA TYR A 54 2.02 7.82 -13.20
C TYR A 54 1.75 9.12 -12.42
N HIS A 55 2.59 10.15 -12.61
CA HIS A 55 2.40 11.48 -12.02
C HIS A 55 1.04 12.13 -12.36
N LEU A 56 0.40 11.77 -13.49
CA LEU A 56 -0.94 12.25 -13.84
C LEU A 56 -1.99 11.75 -12.86
N LEU A 57 -1.89 10.48 -12.44
CA LEU A 57 -2.78 9.91 -11.43
C LEU A 57 -2.58 10.62 -10.08
N GLN A 58 -1.33 10.85 -9.67
CA GLN A 58 -1.02 11.59 -8.42
C GLN A 58 -1.59 13.02 -8.42
N LYS A 59 -1.50 13.72 -9.56
CA LYS A 59 -2.10 15.06 -9.74
C LYS A 59 -3.63 15.00 -9.64
N TYR A 60 -4.25 14.00 -10.24
CA TYR A 60 -5.71 13.81 -10.14
C TYR A 60 -6.15 13.54 -8.70
N ILE A 61 -5.49 12.64 -7.98
CA ILE A 61 -5.77 12.38 -6.55
C ILE A 61 -5.64 13.66 -5.74
N SER A 62 -4.57 14.43 -5.97
CA SER A 62 -4.35 15.71 -5.28
C SER A 62 -5.45 16.72 -5.60
N ARG A 63 -5.88 16.83 -6.87
CA ARG A 63 -6.98 17.71 -7.28
C ARG A 63 -8.28 17.36 -6.57
N VAL A 64 -8.59 16.08 -6.45
CA VAL A 64 -9.83 15.57 -5.82
C VAL A 64 -9.80 15.75 -4.31
N LEU A 65 -8.68 15.43 -3.64
CA LEU A 65 -8.64 15.30 -2.19
C LEU A 65 -8.02 16.50 -1.45
N ALA A 66 -7.17 17.32 -2.09
CA ALA A 66 -6.54 18.47 -1.45
C ALA A 66 -7.55 19.50 -0.88
N PRO A 67 -8.70 19.78 -1.54
CA PRO A 67 -9.72 20.65 -0.95
C PRO A 67 -10.21 20.16 0.42
N LEU A 68 -10.29 18.83 0.62
CA LEU A 68 -10.76 18.20 1.85
C LEU A 68 -9.69 18.13 2.94
N PHE A 69 -8.43 18.44 2.60
CA PHE A 69 -7.29 18.34 3.53
C PHE A 69 -7.43 19.31 4.72
N ILE A 70 -7.92 20.52 4.47
CA ILE A 70 -7.99 21.58 5.48
C ILE A 70 -8.86 21.17 6.68
N ASP A 71 -9.99 20.52 6.42
CA ASP A 71 -10.84 19.99 7.48
C ASP A 71 -10.31 18.66 8.04
N SER A 72 -9.69 17.84 7.19
CA SER A 72 -9.17 16.53 7.58
C SER A 72 -7.99 16.60 8.56
N LYS A 73 -7.15 17.64 8.46
CA LYS A 73 -6.01 17.82 9.37
C LYS A 73 -6.39 18.34 10.77
N LYS A 74 -7.62 18.81 10.97
CA LYS A 74 -8.09 19.26 12.30
C LYS A 74 -8.14 18.05 13.23
N LEU A 75 -7.53 18.17 14.42
CA LEU A 75 -7.42 17.10 15.42
C LEU A 75 -8.75 16.78 16.14
N GLU A 76 -9.76 17.64 15.98
CA GLU A 76 -11.11 17.37 16.46
C GLU A 76 -11.88 16.55 15.43
N SER A 77 -12.74 15.64 15.91
CA SER A 77 -13.63 14.86 15.07
C SER A 77 -15.05 14.96 15.62
N SER A 78 -16.01 15.24 14.73
CA SER A 78 -17.42 15.42 15.11
C SER A 78 -18.13 14.10 15.38
N SER A 79 -17.64 13.01 14.77
CA SER A 79 -18.20 11.66 14.90
C SER A 79 -17.18 10.60 14.50
N ARG A 80 -17.46 9.33 14.81
CA ARG A 80 -16.65 8.20 14.34
C ARG A 80 -16.55 8.15 12.80
N LYS A 81 -17.64 8.47 12.09
CA LYS A 81 -17.65 8.49 10.61
C LYS A 81 -16.76 9.60 10.07
N ASP A 82 -16.84 10.78 10.66
CA ASP A 82 -15.95 11.90 10.34
C ASP A 82 -14.48 11.49 10.54
N GLY A 83 -14.12 10.89 11.68
CA GLY A 83 -12.75 10.39 11.89
C GLY A 83 -12.29 9.36 10.85
N GLN A 84 -13.18 8.50 10.35
CA GLN A 84 -12.86 7.55 9.27
C GLN A 84 -12.64 8.25 7.93
N MET A 85 -13.47 9.25 7.61
CA MET A 85 -13.31 10.06 6.39
C MET A 85 -11.94 10.75 6.38
N LYS A 86 -11.60 11.40 7.50
CA LYS A 86 -10.31 12.07 7.70
C LYS A 86 -9.14 11.11 7.57
N GLU A 87 -9.23 9.91 8.17
CA GLU A 87 -8.18 8.89 8.06
C GLU A 87 -7.93 8.50 6.60
N VAL A 88 -8.98 8.28 5.81
CA VAL A 88 -8.82 7.91 4.39
C VAL A 88 -8.18 9.05 3.61
N ILE A 89 -8.69 10.29 3.74
CA ILE A 89 -8.17 11.45 3.02
C ILE A 89 -6.69 11.70 3.34
N LEU A 90 -6.34 11.70 4.63
CA LEU A 90 -4.96 11.93 5.06
C LEU A 90 -4.03 10.81 4.60
N ASN A 91 -4.48 9.56 4.61
CA ASN A 91 -3.66 8.45 4.14
C ASN A 91 -3.41 8.54 2.63
N GLU A 92 -4.46 8.79 1.83
CA GLU A 92 -4.33 8.87 0.37
C GLU A 92 -3.45 10.05 -0.04
N LEU A 93 -3.62 11.23 0.58
CA LEU A 93 -2.78 12.39 0.28
C LEU A 93 -1.31 12.14 0.65
N CYS A 94 -1.02 11.59 1.82
CA CYS A 94 0.36 11.33 2.24
C CYS A 94 1.02 10.19 1.42
N GLU A 95 0.28 9.11 1.11
CA GLU A 95 0.76 7.99 0.30
C GLU A 95 1.13 8.45 -1.12
N ASN A 96 0.37 9.40 -1.67
CA ASN A 96 0.59 10.03 -2.98
C ASN A 96 1.43 11.33 -2.92
N GLU A 97 2.20 11.52 -1.85
CA GLU A 97 3.23 12.56 -1.73
C GLU A 97 2.72 14.00 -1.76
N TYR A 98 1.46 14.24 -1.37
CA TYR A 98 0.95 15.59 -1.21
C TYR A 98 1.74 16.33 -0.12
N LYS A 99 2.46 17.38 -0.55
CA LYS A 99 3.47 18.08 0.27
C LYS A 99 2.94 18.55 1.63
N ASP A 100 1.74 19.13 1.66
CA ASP A 100 1.19 19.66 2.92
C ASP A 100 0.80 18.53 3.88
N CYS A 101 0.38 17.37 3.36
CA CYS A 101 0.10 16.20 4.20
C CYS A 101 1.39 15.70 4.86
N LEU A 102 2.47 15.57 4.07
CA LEU A 102 3.77 15.15 4.58
C LEU A 102 4.34 16.14 5.60
N GLN A 103 4.24 17.45 5.34
CA GLN A 103 4.65 18.48 6.30
C GLN A 103 3.82 18.46 7.59
N PHE A 104 2.51 18.25 7.49
CA PHE A 104 1.65 18.09 8.66
C PHE A 104 2.04 16.86 9.49
N GLY A 105 2.22 15.71 8.85
CA GLY A 105 2.66 14.49 9.55
C GLY A 105 4.03 14.69 10.20
N TRP A 106 4.96 15.32 9.49
CA TRP A 106 6.31 15.59 9.96
C TRP A 106 6.35 16.52 11.17
N SER A 107 5.56 17.59 11.16
CA SER A 107 5.53 18.53 12.29
C SER A 107 5.02 17.89 13.59
N HIS A 108 4.24 16.82 13.48
CA HIS A 108 3.76 16.05 14.64
C HIS A 108 4.61 14.82 14.96
N PHE A 109 5.53 14.42 14.06
CA PHE A 109 6.39 13.27 14.25
C PHE A 109 7.34 13.41 15.44
N GLU A 110 7.62 14.64 15.86
CA GLU A 110 8.37 14.92 17.09
C GLU A 110 7.70 14.30 18.33
N THR A 111 6.37 14.19 18.34
CA THR A 111 5.63 13.49 19.41
C THR A 111 6.00 12.01 19.45
N VAL A 112 6.24 11.40 18.30
CA VAL A 112 6.70 10.00 18.18
C VAL A 112 8.15 9.87 18.63
N ARG A 113 9.03 10.81 18.30
CA ARG A 113 10.42 10.81 18.79
C ARG A 113 10.50 10.79 20.30
N ASN A 114 9.71 11.63 20.95
CA ASN A 114 9.67 11.73 22.41
C ASN A 114 9.13 10.48 23.13
N THR A 115 8.75 9.43 22.40
CA THR A 115 8.30 8.14 22.97
C THR A 115 9.44 7.18 23.34
N HIS A 116 10.69 7.65 23.40
CA HIS A 116 11.90 6.84 23.64
C HIS A 116 11.76 5.85 24.83
N ASN A 117 11.02 6.19 25.88
CA ASN A 117 10.84 5.36 27.08
C ASN A 117 9.45 4.70 27.22
N ALA A 118 8.56 4.85 26.23
CA ALA A 118 7.22 4.29 26.34
C ALA A 118 7.23 2.80 26.00
N THR A 119 6.68 1.98 26.90
CA THR A 119 6.44 0.54 26.67
C THR A 119 5.37 0.27 25.62
N LEU A 120 4.49 1.24 25.33
CA LEU A 120 3.46 1.15 24.30
C LEU A 120 3.26 2.51 23.60
N THR A 121 3.33 2.51 22.27
CA THR A 121 3.11 3.68 21.40
C THR A 121 1.75 4.33 21.65
N ARG A 122 0.72 3.52 21.89
CA ARG A 122 -0.64 4.02 22.18
C ARG A 122 -0.70 4.97 23.37
N ARG A 123 0.03 4.67 24.46
CA ARG A 123 0.01 5.51 25.68
C ARG A 123 0.77 6.81 25.47
N ALA A 124 1.87 6.74 24.73
CA ALA A 124 2.70 7.90 24.46
C ALA A 124 2.06 8.88 23.48
N LEU A 125 1.18 8.39 22.60
CA LEU A 125 0.45 9.19 21.62
C LEU A 125 -1.02 9.41 21.99
N SER A 126 -1.39 9.31 23.27
CA SER A 126 -2.77 9.50 23.72
C SER A 126 -3.37 10.83 23.32
N ASN A 127 -2.52 11.85 23.16
CA ASN A 127 -2.90 13.21 22.80
C ASN A 127 -3.15 13.39 21.29
N LEU A 128 -2.81 12.39 20.48
CA LEU A 128 -3.04 12.39 19.04
C LEU A 128 -4.23 11.50 18.68
N PRO A 129 -5.24 12.03 17.96
CA PRO A 129 -6.35 11.26 17.46
C PRO A 129 -5.87 10.07 16.60
N ARG A 130 -6.57 8.93 16.68
CA ARG A 130 -6.17 7.71 15.95
C ARG A 130 -6.07 7.91 14.44
N TYR A 131 -6.97 8.71 13.87
CA TYR A 131 -7.07 8.89 12.41
C TYR A 131 -5.91 9.67 11.79
N VAL A 132 -5.08 10.38 12.58
CA VAL A 132 -3.90 11.10 12.04
C VAL A 132 -2.60 10.30 12.16
N ARG A 133 -2.56 9.25 13.00
CA ARG A 133 -1.31 8.58 13.39
C ARG A 133 -0.61 7.92 12.22
N THR A 134 -1.37 7.30 11.32
CA THR A 134 -0.81 6.67 10.11
C THR A 134 -0.05 7.69 9.27
N SER A 135 -0.62 8.87 9.00
CA SER A 135 0.03 9.94 8.24
C SER A 135 1.26 10.50 8.94
N ILE A 136 1.26 10.55 10.27
CA ILE A 136 2.44 10.92 11.07
C ILE A 136 3.55 9.88 10.87
N TYR A 137 3.25 8.59 10.99
CA TYR A 137 4.24 7.53 10.76
C TYR A 137 4.73 7.49 9.31
N MET A 138 3.85 7.72 8.31
CA MET A 138 4.22 7.82 6.89
C MET A 138 5.19 8.97 6.65
N ALA A 139 4.91 10.15 7.19
CA ALA A 139 5.83 11.28 7.09
C ALA A 139 7.18 10.96 7.75
N GLY A 140 7.16 10.29 8.91
CA GLY A 140 8.37 9.82 9.60
C GLY A 140 9.20 8.83 8.79
N GLY A 141 8.58 7.81 8.20
CA GLY A 141 9.29 6.84 7.36
C GLY A 141 9.84 7.44 6.06
N LYS A 142 9.14 8.44 5.52
CA LYS A 142 9.47 9.07 4.23
C LYS A 142 10.49 10.20 4.30
N LEU A 143 10.35 11.08 5.29
CA LEU A 143 11.19 12.26 5.47
C LEU A 143 12.27 12.06 6.55
N GLY A 144 12.10 11.03 7.39
CA GLY A 144 13.01 10.73 8.47
C GLY A 144 14.33 10.13 8.01
N ASN A 145 15.29 10.15 8.93
CA ASN A 145 16.60 9.54 8.73
C ASN A 145 16.65 8.10 9.29
N GLN A 146 17.84 7.51 9.31
CA GLN A 146 18.04 6.16 9.82
C GLN A 146 17.59 5.98 11.29
N SER A 147 17.81 6.99 12.15
CA SER A 147 17.38 6.95 13.55
C SER A 147 15.85 6.97 13.67
N ASP A 148 15.16 7.69 12.79
CA ASP A 148 13.69 7.71 12.75
C ASP A 148 13.13 6.36 12.29
N PHE A 149 13.79 5.70 11.32
CA PHE A 149 13.44 4.34 10.92
C PHE A 149 13.66 3.34 12.05
N ASP A 150 14.81 3.40 12.73
CA ASP A 150 15.13 2.51 13.85
C ASP A 150 14.14 2.66 15.01
N LEU A 151 13.70 3.90 15.27
CA LEU A 151 12.63 4.18 16.21
C LEU A 151 11.33 3.47 15.81
N LEU A 152 10.86 3.66 14.57
CA LEU A 152 9.62 3.02 14.10
C LEU A 152 9.71 1.49 14.12
N LEU A 153 10.85 0.92 13.72
CA LEU A 153 11.10 -0.52 13.77
C LEU A 153 11.00 -1.05 15.20
N ARG A 154 11.63 -0.36 16.16
CA ARG A 154 11.53 -0.72 17.59
C ARG A 154 10.07 -0.67 18.06
N LEU A 155 9.34 0.40 17.72
CA LEU A 155 7.93 0.57 18.09
C LEU A 155 7.06 -0.54 17.49
N PHE A 156 7.28 -0.90 16.22
CA PHE A 156 6.59 -1.99 15.55
C PHE A 156 6.79 -3.35 16.23
N VAL A 157 8.01 -3.63 16.69
CA VAL A 157 8.34 -4.88 17.39
C VAL A 157 7.64 -4.98 18.74
N ILE A 158 7.61 -3.89 19.52
CA ILE A 158 7.03 -3.89 20.88
C ILE A 158 5.51 -3.63 20.92
N GLU A 159 4.91 -3.11 19.85
CA GLU A 159 3.48 -2.81 19.83
C GLU A 159 2.64 -4.10 19.80
N GLU A 160 1.73 -4.20 20.77
CA GLU A 160 0.82 -5.33 20.97
C GLU A 160 -0.54 -5.09 20.30
N TYR A 161 -0.95 -3.83 20.15
CA TYR A 161 -2.24 -3.50 19.55
C TYR A 161 -2.16 -3.55 18.03
N GLY A 162 -2.78 -4.57 17.44
CA GLY A 162 -2.71 -4.89 16.01
C GLY A 162 -2.98 -3.70 15.07
N GLU A 163 -4.01 -2.89 15.33
CA GLU A 163 -4.29 -1.72 14.48
C GLU A 163 -3.16 -0.69 14.55
N GLU A 164 -2.57 -0.42 15.71
CA GLU A 164 -1.46 0.53 15.82
C GLU A 164 -0.19 -0.03 15.18
N LYS A 165 0.07 -1.32 15.36
CA LYS A 165 1.15 -2.04 14.69
C LYS A 165 1.05 -1.92 13.17
N GLU A 166 -0.17 -2.04 12.61
CA GLU A 166 -0.42 -1.82 11.19
C GLU A 166 -0.16 -0.37 10.75
N ARG A 167 -0.51 0.63 11.58
CA ARG A 167 -0.22 2.05 11.28
C ARG A 167 1.29 2.32 11.26
N ILE A 168 2.04 1.79 12.22
CA ILE A 168 3.50 1.92 12.28
C ILE A 168 4.12 1.24 11.05
N PHE A 169 3.67 0.02 10.72
CA PHE A 169 4.11 -0.68 9.52
C PHE A 169 3.88 0.14 8.25
N LYS A 170 2.67 0.70 8.07
CA LYS A 170 2.35 1.60 6.94
C LYS A 170 3.29 2.80 6.87
N GLY A 171 3.75 3.31 8.02
CA GLY A 171 4.76 4.36 8.06
C GLY A 171 6.15 3.89 7.64
N MET A 172 6.60 2.76 8.20
CA MET A 172 7.92 2.20 7.91
C MET A 172 8.11 1.88 6.43
N VAL A 173 7.09 1.33 5.78
CA VAL A 173 7.18 0.99 4.36
C VAL A 173 7.26 2.21 3.45
N GLU A 174 7.01 3.44 3.92
CA GLU A 174 7.31 4.63 3.12
C GLU A 174 8.81 4.93 3.01
N ASN A 175 9.65 4.27 3.82
CA ASN A 175 11.10 4.30 3.66
C ASN A 175 11.51 3.45 2.45
N ASN A 176 12.11 4.07 1.43
CA ASN A 176 12.47 3.36 0.19
C ASN A 176 13.90 2.78 0.18
N GLU A 177 14.60 2.78 1.32
CA GLU A 177 15.97 2.26 1.40
C GLU A 177 15.98 0.72 1.44
N LYS A 178 16.73 0.10 0.52
CA LYS A 178 16.78 -1.38 0.37
C LYS A 178 17.14 -2.07 1.69
N HIS A 179 18.18 -1.60 2.39
CA HIS A 179 18.64 -2.23 3.63
C HIS A 179 17.59 -2.16 4.76
N ASN A 180 16.81 -1.09 4.82
CA ASN A 180 15.76 -0.92 5.83
C ASN A 180 14.57 -1.84 5.54
N MET A 181 14.17 -1.97 4.27
CA MET A 181 13.11 -2.91 3.88
C MET A 181 13.51 -4.36 4.16
N TYR A 182 14.78 -4.72 3.92
CA TYR A 182 15.28 -6.06 4.23
C TYR A 182 15.22 -6.35 5.73
N ARG A 183 15.67 -5.40 6.56
CA ARG A 183 15.56 -5.51 8.02
C ARG A 183 14.11 -5.69 8.47
N LEU A 184 13.17 -4.96 7.87
CA LEU A 184 11.73 -5.11 8.16
C LEU A 184 11.22 -6.49 7.77
N PHE A 185 11.56 -7.00 6.59
CA PHE A 185 11.14 -8.33 6.16
C PHE A 185 11.73 -9.43 7.03
N ASP A 186 12.98 -9.32 7.47
CA ASP A 186 13.57 -10.26 8.44
C ASP A 186 12.79 -10.25 9.76
N GLN A 187 12.32 -9.09 10.25
CA GLN A 187 11.46 -9.05 11.43
C GLN A 187 10.14 -9.79 11.20
N LEU A 188 9.48 -9.55 10.08
CA LEU A 188 8.19 -10.17 9.75
C LEU A 188 8.29 -11.69 9.63
N VAL A 189 9.38 -12.18 9.04
CA VAL A 189 9.53 -13.58 8.67
C VAL A 189 10.12 -14.41 9.80
N GLU A 190 11.05 -13.88 10.58
CA GLU A 190 11.83 -14.67 11.55
C GLU A 190 11.57 -14.30 13.01
N LYS A 191 11.38 -13.01 13.31
CA LYS A 191 11.52 -12.51 14.68
C LYS A 191 10.21 -12.20 15.37
N ILE A 192 9.19 -11.85 14.60
CA ILE A 192 7.85 -11.64 15.10
C ILE A 192 7.06 -12.92 14.86
N HIS A 193 6.50 -13.49 15.93
CA HIS A 193 5.62 -14.65 15.83
C HIS A 193 4.29 -14.26 15.18
N LEU A 194 4.28 -14.20 13.86
CA LEU A 194 3.09 -13.97 13.05
C LEU A 194 2.48 -15.29 12.61
N THR A 195 1.15 -15.31 12.52
CA THR A 195 0.44 -16.31 11.73
C THR A 195 0.69 -16.08 10.24
N GLY A 196 0.49 -17.11 9.42
CA GLY A 196 0.57 -16.96 7.95
C GLY A 196 -0.40 -15.90 7.41
N TYR A 197 -1.57 -15.74 8.04
CA TYR A 197 -2.54 -14.71 7.69
C TYR A 197 -2.02 -13.29 7.96
N GLU A 198 -1.42 -13.05 9.14
CA GLU A 198 -0.87 -11.73 9.47
C GLU A 198 0.32 -11.38 8.58
N LEU A 199 1.23 -12.34 8.34
CA LEU A 199 2.35 -12.14 7.42
C LEU A 199 1.84 -11.77 6.02
N HIS A 200 0.82 -12.50 5.53
CA HIS A 200 0.20 -12.20 4.24
C HIS A 200 -0.35 -10.77 4.19
N ASN A 201 -1.04 -10.32 5.24
CA ASN A 201 -1.61 -8.98 5.28
C ASN A 201 -0.55 -7.88 5.27
N PHE A 202 0.55 -8.04 6.03
CA PHE A 202 1.64 -7.07 6.03
C PHE A 202 2.34 -7.00 4.67
N LEU A 203 2.69 -8.15 4.08
CA LEU A 203 3.32 -8.18 2.77
C LEU A 203 2.39 -7.65 1.68
N HIS A 204 1.10 -7.98 1.73
CA HIS A 204 0.11 -7.44 0.81
C HIS A 204 0.00 -5.92 0.91
N SER A 205 -0.01 -5.37 2.13
CA SER A 205 -0.03 -3.93 2.38
C SER A 205 1.22 -3.24 1.82
N TYR A 206 2.40 -3.85 1.99
CA TYR A 206 3.64 -3.39 1.37
C TYR A 206 3.54 -3.37 -0.16
N LEU A 207 3.17 -4.50 -0.78
CA LEU A 207 3.13 -4.64 -2.23
C LEU A 207 2.15 -3.67 -2.89
N ARG A 208 0.99 -3.42 -2.27
CA ARG A 208 0.04 -2.43 -2.75
C ARG A 208 0.68 -1.03 -2.85
N ARG A 209 1.38 -0.62 -1.80
CA ARG A 209 2.03 0.71 -1.70
C ARG A 209 3.24 0.87 -2.62
N HIS A 210 3.90 -0.24 -2.92
CA HIS A 210 5.12 -0.29 -3.72
C HIS A 210 4.90 -0.78 -5.15
N ALA A 211 3.65 -0.87 -5.61
CA ALA A 211 3.34 -1.30 -6.97
C ALA A 211 4.01 -0.41 -8.03
N TYR A 212 4.06 0.91 -7.80
CA TYR A 212 4.67 1.91 -8.69
C TYR A 212 5.99 2.50 -8.16
N LYS A 213 6.44 2.06 -6.98
CA LYS A 213 7.72 2.46 -6.37
C LYS A 213 8.74 1.32 -6.53
N SER A 214 9.95 1.48 -6.01
CA SER A 214 10.94 0.41 -5.98
C SER A 214 10.47 -0.73 -5.05
N ASN A 215 9.90 -1.78 -5.63
CA ASN A 215 9.50 -2.98 -4.90
C ASN A 215 10.73 -3.83 -4.55
N HIS A 216 11.15 -3.78 -3.29
CA HIS A 216 12.29 -4.52 -2.78
C HIS A 216 11.97 -5.97 -2.41
N TYR A 217 10.68 -6.34 -2.31
CA TYR A 217 10.27 -7.66 -1.84
C TYR A 217 10.61 -8.76 -2.84
N GLU A 218 10.46 -8.51 -4.14
CA GLU A 218 10.81 -9.49 -5.18
C GLU A 218 12.29 -9.88 -5.08
N THR A 219 13.17 -8.87 -4.96
CA THR A 219 14.61 -9.08 -4.83
C THR A 219 14.94 -9.76 -3.51
N TYR A 220 14.34 -9.30 -2.39
CA TYR A 220 14.53 -9.91 -1.08
C TYR A 220 14.16 -11.39 -1.09
N PHE A 221 13.02 -11.75 -1.70
CA PHE A 221 12.58 -13.12 -1.77
C PHE A 221 13.52 -13.98 -2.61
N ALA A 222 13.96 -13.48 -3.77
CA ALA A 222 14.90 -14.18 -4.64
C ALA A 222 16.25 -14.44 -3.95
N GLU A 223 16.81 -13.43 -3.27
CA GLU A 223 18.09 -13.52 -2.55
C GLU A 223 18.01 -14.46 -1.33
N ASN A 224 16.82 -14.63 -0.73
CA ASN A 224 16.62 -15.43 0.49
C ASN A 224 15.88 -16.76 0.26
N ARG A 225 15.75 -17.17 -1.00
CA ARG A 225 14.98 -18.35 -1.40
C ARG A 225 15.42 -19.64 -0.71
N GLU A 226 16.73 -19.91 -0.71
CA GLU A 226 17.30 -21.12 -0.06
C GLU A 226 17.11 -21.08 1.46
N ARG A 227 17.19 -19.88 2.06
CA ARG A 227 16.87 -19.68 3.47
C ARG A 227 15.42 -20.06 3.76
N PHE A 228 14.46 -19.61 2.95
CA PHE A 228 13.04 -19.95 3.17
C PHE A 228 12.70 -21.43 2.99
N ARG A 229 13.52 -22.17 2.22
CA ARG A 229 13.40 -23.63 2.12
C ARG A 229 13.91 -24.37 3.34
N SER A 230 15.07 -23.94 3.82
CA SER A 230 15.74 -24.59 4.95
C SER A 230 14.98 -24.37 6.27
N LEU A 231 14.30 -23.23 6.38
CA LEU A 231 13.43 -22.93 7.51
C LEU A 231 12.15 -23.74 7.37
N LYS A 232 11.92 -24.67 8.31
CA LYS A 232 10.68 -25.48 8.42
C LYS A 232 9.50 -24.60 8.87
N TYR A 233 9.19 -23.59 8.09
CA TYR A 233 8.06 -22.73 8.34
C TYR A 233 6.75 -23.53 8.25
N PRO A 234 5.74 -23.19 9.06
CA PRO A 234 4.38 -23.64 8.82
C PRO A 234 3.98 -23.37 7.36
N VAL A 235 3.20 -24.28 6.78
CA VAL A 235 2.75 -24.19 5.38
C VAL A 235 2.11 -22.83 5.09
N GLU A 236 1.38 -22.27 6.05
CA GLU A 236 0.70 -20.98 5.94
C GLU A 236 1.66 -19.82 5.72
N ILE A 237 2.85 -19.87 6.32
CA ILE A 237 3.92 -18.86 6.13
C ILE A 237 4.53 -19.01 4.74
N GLN A 238 4.79 -20.25 4.30
CA GLN A 238 5.28 -20.51 2.95
C GLN A 238 4.28 -20.03 1.88
N LYS A 239 2.98 -20.25 2.10
CA LYS A 239 1.90 -19.74 1.26
C LYS A 239 1.90 -18.21 1.22
N ALA A 240 2.01 -17.55 2.37
CA ALA A 240 2.04 -16.10 2.46
C ALA A 240 3.22 -15.49 1.69
N LEU A 241 4.42 -16.07 1.85
CA LEU A 241 5.62 -15.64 1.15
C LEU A 241 5.49 -15.84 -0.37
N TYR A 242 5.03 -17.02 -0.80
CA TYR A 242 4.86 -17.33 -2.22
C TYR A 242 3.80 -16.44 -2.88
N ILE A 243 2.61 -16.27 -2.28
CA ILE A 243 1.56 -15.39 -2.83
C ILE A 243 2.08 -13.96 -2.97
N SER A 244 2.85 -13.49 -1.98
CA SER A 244 3.43 -12.15 -2.01
C SER A 244 4.44 -12.02 -3.13
N TYR A 245 5.29 -13.03 -3.33
CA TYR A 245 6.26 -13.04 -4.43
C TYR A 245 5.55 -13.08 -5.80
N ALA A 246 4.49 -13.88 -5.92
CA ALA A 246 3.67 -13.93 -7.12
C ALA A 246 3.02 -12.57 -7.44
N LYS A 247 2.45 -11.90 -6.43
CA LYS A 247 1.87 -10.56 -6.56
C LYS A 247 2.91 -9.48 -6.88
N ALA A 248 4.17 -9.68 -6.48
CA ALA A 248 5.28 -8.78 -6.80
C ALA A 248 5.80 -8.96 -8.24
N SER A 249 5.52 -10.10 -8.87
CA SER A 249 6.08 -10.47 -10.16
C SER A 249 5.39 -9.76 -11.33
N THR A 250 6.16 -9.45 -12.36
CA THR A 250 5.67 -8.89 -13.62
C THR A 250 5.52 -9.96 -14.70
N VAL A 251 4.95 -9.61 -15.85
CA VAL A 251 4.86 -10.52 -17.01
C VAL A 251 6.24 -11.00 -17.44
N GLU A 252 7.24 -10.13 -17.41
CA GLU A 252 8.63 -10.46 -17.77
C GLU A 252 9.26 -11.48 -16.80
N ASN A 253 8.79 -11.52 -15.55
CA ASN A 253 9.30 -12.41 -14.50
C ASN A 253 8.46 -13.69 -14.32
N LEU A 254 7.44 -13.94 -15.16
CA LEU A 254 6.60 -15.15 -15.06
C LEU A 254 7.42 -16.45 -15.12
N GLY A 255 8.45 -16.52 -15.96
CA GLY A 255 9.32 -17.72 -16.03
C GLY A 255 10.11 -17.96 -14.73
N LYS A 256 10.52 -16.90 -14.02
CA LYS A 256 11.18 -17.03 -12.71
C LYS A 256 10.19 -17.52 -11.66
N LEU A 257 8.96 -16.97 -11.70
CA LEU A 257 7.89 -17.37 -10.80
C LEU A 257 7.50 -18.84 -11.00
N GLU A 258 7.45 -19.34 -12.24
CA GLU A 258 7.21 -20.75 -12.55
C GLU A 258 8.25 -21.68 -11.91
N ASN A 259 9.54 -21.35 -12.02
CA ASN A 259 10.62 -22.11 -11.39
C ASN A 259 10.48 -22.13 -9.86
N VAL A 260 10.11 -21.00 -9.24
CA VAL A 260 9.80 -20.93 -7.80
C VAL A 260 8.64 -21.84 -7.41
N THR A 261 7.55 -21.82 -8.15
CA THR A 261 6.40 -22.70 -7.92
C THR A 261 6.79 -24.17 -7.93
N LEU A 262 7.52 -24.61 -8.96
CA LEU A 262 7.92 -26.00 -9.12
C LEU A 262 8.75 -26.49 -7.94
N GLU A 263 9.64 -25.63 -7.44
CA GLU A 263 10.52 -25.98 -6.34
C GLU A 263 9.77 -26.03 -4.98
N PHE A 264 8.82 -25.13 -4.72
CA PHE A 264 7.92 -25.23 -3.55
C PHE A 264 6.96 -26.43 -3.64
N TYR A 265 6.46 -26.74 -4.84
CA TYR A 265 5.64 -27.92 -5.08
C TYR A 265 6.41 -29.20 -4.77
N SER A 266 7.65 -29.32 -5.27
CA SER A 266 8.48 -30.51 -5.08
C SER A 266 8.82 -30.79 -3.62
N SER A 267 8.88 -29.76 -2.77
CA SER A 267 9.22 -29.86 -1.36
C SER A 267 8.01 -30.07 -0.44
N SER A 268 6.83 -29.59 -0.82
CA SER A 268 5.60 -29.68 -0.01
C SER A 268 4.64 -30.80 -0.44
N ASN A 269 4.73 -31.25 -1.69
CA ASN A 269 3.75 -32.15 -2.34
C ASN A 269 2.29 -31.64 -2.29
N GLU A 270 2.09 -30.32 -2.10
CA GLU A 270 0.75 -29.73 -2.07
C GLU A 270 0.30 -29.29 -3.47
N SER A 271 -0.81 -29.87 -3.96
CA SER A 271 -1.44 -29.46 -5.22
C SER A 271 -1.81 -27.97 -5.25
N TRP A 272 -2.04 -27.38 -4.09
CA TRP A 272 -2.40 -25.98 -3.91
C TRP A 272 -1.43 -25.00 -4.59
N PHE A 273 -0.11 -25.26 -4.55
CA PHE A 273 0.86 -24.34 -5.16
C PHE A 273 0.69 -24.24 -6.68
N ARG A 274 0.32 -25.34 -7.36
CA ARG A 274 0.03 -25.33 -8.80
C ARG A 274 -1.25 -24.57 -9.10
N ASP A 275 -2.31 -24.81 -8.34
CA ASP A 275 -3.59 -24.14 -8.54
C ASP A 275 -3.47 -22.63 -8.29
N GLU A 276 -2.68 -22.24 -7.28
CA GLU A 276 -2.40 -20.84 -7.00
C GLU A 276 -1.52 -20.22 -8.09
N TRP A 277 -0.50 -20.92 -8.58
CA TRP A 277 0.29 -20.49 -9.74
C TRP A 277 -0.57 -20.20 -10.96
N SER A 278 -1.42 -21.15 -11.38
CA SER A 278 -2.31 -20.95 -12.53
C SER A 278 -3.22 -19.74 -12.34
N ARG A 279 -3.75 -19.54 -11.12
CA ARG A 279 -4.56 -18.36 -10.78
C ARG A 279 -3.77 -17.05 -10.83
N GLN A 280 -2.55 -17.01 -10.29
CA GLN A 280 -1.72 -15.80 -10.28
C GLN A 280 -1.19 -15.47 -11.67
N LYS A 281 -0.74 -16.47 -12.44
CA LYS A 281 -0.33 -16.29 -13.84
C LYS A 281 -1.44 -15.64 -14.66
N SER A 282 -2.64 -16.23 -14.63
CA SER A 282 -3.81 -15.66 -15.33
C SER A 282 -4.12 -14.23 -14.88
N ARG A 283 -4.01 -13.93 -13.57
CA ARG A 283 -4.21 -12.56 -13.05
C ARG A 283 -3.17 -11.57 -13.55
N ILE A 284 -1.90 -11.97 -13.63
CA ILE A 284 -0.79 -11.14 -14.13
C ILE A 284 -0.95 -10.89 -15.64
N GLU A 285 -1.31 -11.92 -16.41
CA GLU A 285 -1.56 -11.80 -17.84
C GLU A 285 -2.76 -10.88 -18.13
N MET A 286 -3.89 -11.11 -17.48
CA MET A 286 -5.06 -10.22 -17.59
C MET A 286 -4.76 -8.80 -17.12
N ALA A 287 -3.92 -8.63 -16.08
CA ALA A 287 -3.48 -7.32 -15.63
C ALA A 287 -2.77 -6.54 -16.74
N PHE A 288 -1.84 -7.23 -17.39
CA PHE A 288 -1.00 -6.68 -18.42
C PHE A 288 -1.83 -6.32 -19.65
N GLU A 289 -2.68 -7.23 -20.11
CA GLU A 289 -3.60 -6.99 -21.24
C GLU A 289 -4.51 -5.79 -20.98
N TRP A 290 -5.11 -5.74 -19.79
CA TRP A 290 -5.94 -4.63 -19.36
C TRP A 290 -5.15 -3.31 -19.37
N SER A 291 -3.97 -3.29 -18.75
CA SER A 291 -3.13 -2.10 -18.67
C SER A 291 -2.75 -1.58 -20.06
N HIS A 292 -2.43 -2.45 -21.01
CA HIS A 292 -2.09 -2.04 -22.38
C HIS A 292 -3.30 -1.52 -23.17
N SER A 293 -4.49 -2.07 -22.91
CA SER A 293 -5.72 -1.69 -23.60
C SER A 293 -6.29 -0.36 -23.11
N PHE A 294 -6.28 -0.14 -21.78
CA PHE A 294 -6.99 0.99 -21.16
C PHE A 294 -6.09 2.12 -20.67
N ALA A 295 -4.81 1.88 -20.36
CA ALA A 295 -3.95 2.95 -19.85
C ALA A 295 -3.82 4.15 -20.81
N PRO A 296 -3.71 3.99 -22.15
CA PRO A 296 -3.62 5.15 -23.06
C PRO A 296 -4.82 6.10 -22.97
N THR A 297 -6.04 5.55 -22.88
CA THR A 297 -7.27 6.37 -22.77
C THR A 297 -7.39 6.97 -21.38
N ILE A 298 -7.10 6.22 -20.32
CA ILE A 298 -7.09 6.72 -18.94
C ILE A 298 -6.10 7.88 -18.79
N PHE A 299 -4.87 7.75 -19.31
CA PHE A 299 -3.89 8.84 -19.22
C PHE A 299 -4.29 10.07 -20.03
N THR A 300 -4.95 9.89 -21.18
CA THR A 300 -5.52 11.02 -21.94
C THR A 300 -6.57 11.76 -21.11
N THR A 301 -7.50 11.03 -20.51
CA THR A 301 -8.53 11.59 -19.61
C THR A 301 -7.90 12.30 -18.41
N LEU A 302 -7.00 11.62 -17.68
CA LEU A 302 -6.29 12.22 -16.54
C LEU A 302 -5.57 13.51 -16.95
N SER A 303 -4.94 13.52 -18.12
CA SER A 303 -4.24 14.71 -18.63
C SER A 303 -5.18 15.88 -18.87
N SER A 304 -6.38 15.67 -19.43
CA SER A 304 -7.38 16.75 -19.56
C SER A 304 -7.84 17.23 -18.19
N LEU A 305 -8.26 16.31 -17.31
CA LEU A 305 -8.81 16.66 -15.99
C LEU A 305 -7.84 17.44 -15.10
N VAL A 306 -6.53 17.22 -15.22
CA VAL A 306 -5.52 17.93 -14.41
C VAL A 306 -4.97 19.19 -15.09
N ASN A 307 -5.03 19.29 -16.42
CA ASN A 307 -4.51 20.45 -17.15
C ASN A 307 -5.57 21.54 -17.42
N ASP A 308 -6.86 21.21 -17.41
CA ASP A 308 -7.97 22.18 -17.58
C ASP A 308 -8.17 23.10 -16.35
N SER A 309 -7.09 23.38 -15.61
CA SER A 309 -7.05 24.11 -14.34
C SER A 309 -6.26 25.42 -14.41
N THR A 310 -5.76 25.80 -15.59
CA THR A 310 -5.15 27.11 -15.84
C THR A 310 -6.17 28.08 -16.39
#